data_AF-A0A7L9BV21-F1
#
_entry.id   AF-A0A7L9BV21-F1
#
_cell.length_a   1.000
_cell.length_b   1.000
_cell.length_c   1.000
_cell.angle_alpha   90.00
_cell.angle_beta   90.00
_cell.angle_gamma   90.00
#
_symmetry.space_group_name_H-M   'P 1'
#
loop_
_entity.id
_entity.type
_entity.pdbx_description
1 polymer ?
#
loop_
_entity_poly.entity_id
_entity_poly.type
_entity_poly.pdbx_seq_one_letter_code
_entity_poly.pdbx_strand_id
1 'polypeptide(L)'
;MFNRGLFAEIEDTWWDKKKIASVEGHGVGMAWVGLKAVRAKNDGWVAEHAIHGASAEGPFVGSTGFTVRFKMDVETKATGQRQVMDEVGVYTVENGKIVREEFMYLIP
;
A
#
# COMPACT_ATOMS: atom_id res chain seq x y z
N MET A 1 12.91 -2.59 2.86
CA MET A 1 12.80 -2.73 1.38
C MET A 1 12.15 -1.51 0.74
N PHE A 2 11.04 -0.98 1.28
CA PHE A 2 10.31 0.16 0.69
C PHE A 2 11.18 1.41 0.43
N ASN A 3 11.89 1.90 1.45
CA ASN A 3 12.78 3.08 1.33
C ASN A 3 13.97 2.88 0.36
N ARG A 4 14.17 1.66 -0.16
CA ARG A 4 15.15 1.33 -1.21
C ARG A 4 14.51 1.21 -2.60
N GLY A 5 13.21 1.49 -2.75
CA GLY A 5 12.48 1.38 -4.01
C GLY A 5 12.18 -0.05 -4.47
N LEU A 6 12.31 -1.05 -3.58
CA LEU A 6 12.17 -2.47 -3.94
C LEU A 6 10.71 -2.94 -3.90
N PHE A 7 9.79 -2.22 -4.54
CA PHE A 7 8.35 -2.48 -4.41
C PHE A 7 7.94 -3.86 -4.94
N ALA A 8 8.33 -4.20 -6.17
CA ALA A 8 8.03 -5.52 -6.76
C ALA A 8 8.59 -6.69 -5.93
N GLU A 9 9.79 -6.54 -5.37
CA GLU A 9 10.41 -7.56 -4.52
C GLU A 9 9.63 -7.76 -3.22
N ILE A 10 9.07 -6.69 -2.64
CA ILE A 10 8.20 -6.80 -1.45
C ILE A 10 6.97 -7.63 -1.79
N GLU A 11 6.27 -7.27 -2.87
CA GLU A 11 5.06 -7.97 -3.29
C GLU A 11 5.34 -9.45 -3.60
N ASP A 12 6.44 -9.74 -4.29
CA ASP A 12 6.84 -11.10 -4.66
C ASP A 12 7.31 -11.94 -3.49
N THR A 13 8.04 -11.34 -2.57
CA THR A 13 8.57 -12.07 -1.42
C THR A 13 7.50 -12.31 -0.37
N TRP A 14 6.70 -11.30 -0.03
CA TRP A 14 5.92 -11.30 1.21
C TRP A 14 4.44 -11.53 1.06
N TRP A 15 3.83 -11.26 -0.10
CA TRP A 15 2.39 -11.51 -0.26
C TRP A 15 2.06 -13.01 -0.36
N ASP A 16 0.99 -13.41 0.31
CA ASP A 16 0.33 -14.68 0.02
C ASP A 16 -0.41 -14.57 -1.32
N LYS A 17 0.14 -15.26 -2.33
CA LYS A 17 -0.36 -15.17 -3.70
C LYS A 17 -1.79 -15.71 -3.89
N LYS A 18 -2.31 -16.48 -2.92
CA LYS A 18 -3.67 -17.05 -2.95
C LYS A 18 -4.67 -16.22 -2.14
N LYS A 19 -4.21 -15.56 -1.07
CA LYS A 19 -5.10 -14.92 -0.08
C LYS A 19 -5.09 -13.40 -0.09
N ILE A 20 -4.05 -12.76 -0.65
CA ILE A 20 -3.86 -11.32 -0.53
C ILE A 20 -5.14 -10.52 -0.86
N ALA A 21 -5.51 -9.61 0.04
CA ALA A 21 -6.55 -8.62 -0.17
C ALA A 21 -6.01 -7.23 0.16
N SER A 22 -6.35 -6.25 -0.67
CA SER A 22 -5.96 -4.85 -0.51
C SER A 22 -7.22 -4.02 -0.27
N VAL A 23 -7.30 -3.33 0.86
CA VAL A 23 -8.49 -2.59 1.30
C VAL A 23 -8.13 -1.12 1.48
N GLU A 24 -8.90 -0.26 0.82
CA GLU A 24 -8.75 1.18 0.96
C GLU A 24 -9.73 1.73 2.00
N GLY A 25 -9.24 2.65 2.83
CA GLY A 25 -9.98 3.27 3.91
C GLY A 25 -11.01 4.30 3.44
N HIS A 26 -11.31 5.25 4.34
CA HIS A 26 -12.35 6.26 4.12
C HIS A 26 -12.17 7.06 2.82
N GLY A 27 -13.28 7.38 2.14
CA GLY A 27 -13.27 8.06 0.84
C GLY A 27 -13.27 7.10 -0.35
N VAL A 28 -12.46 6.03 -0.31
CA VAL A 28 -12.47 4.98 -1.34
C VAL A 28 -13.39 3.83 -0.93
N GLY A 29 -13.20 3.25 0.26
CA GLY A 29 -14.10 2.24 0.84
C GLY A 29 -14.24 0.94 0.02
N MET A 30 -13.21 0.58 -0.75
CA MET A 30 -13.22 -0.56 -1.67
C MET A 30 -12.16 -1.61 -1.30
N ALA A 31 -12.38 -2.84 -1.75
CA ALA A 31 -11.44 -3.95 -1.57
C ALA A 31 -11.16 -4.69 -2.87
N TRP A 32 -9.90 -5.03 -3.11
CA TRP A 32 -9.44 -5.89 -4.20
C TRP A 32 -8.92 -7.20 -3.62
N VAL A 33 -9.50 -8.32 -4.05
CA VAL A 33 -9.20 -9.65 -3.49
C VAL A 33 -8.50 -10.52 -4.54
N GLY A 34 -7.40 -11.14 -4.12
CA GLY A 34 -6.55 -11.99 -4.95
C GLY A 34 -5.49 -11.21 -5.71
N LEU A 35 -4.35 -11.89 -5.95
CA LEU A 35 -3.15 -11.28 -6.52
C LEU A 35 -3.39 -10.49 -7.81
N LYS A 36 -4.20 -11.03 -8.72
CA LYS A 36 -4.50 -10.37 -10.01
C LYS A 36 -5.22 -9.04 -9.82
N ALA A 37 -6.21 -8.99 -8.92
CA ALA A 37 -6.99 -7.79 -8.68
C ALA A 37 -6.15 -6.72 -7.97
N VAL A 38 -5.36 -7.13 -6.97
CA VAL A 38 -4.47 -6.22 -6.23
C VAL A 38 -3.40 -5.63 -7.15
N ARG A 39 -2.77 -6.44 -8.01
CA ARG A 39 -1.80 -5.92 -9.00
C ARG A 39 -2.43 -4.96 -10.00
N ALA A 40 -3.58 -5.30 -10.55
CA ALA A 40 -4.27 -4.42 -11.49
C ALA A 40 -4.62 -3.07 -10.86
N LYS A 41 -5.00 -3.05 -9.58
CA LYS A 41 -5.21 -1.83 -8.79
C LYS A 41 -3.91 -1.02 -8.67
N ASN A 42 -2.80 -1.65 -8.25
CA ASN A 42 -1.51 -0.97 -8.12
C ASN A 42 -1.00 -0.41 -9.46
N ASP A 43 -1.07 -1.22 -10.52
CA ASP A 43 -0.66 -0.83 -11.88
C ASP A 43 -1.46 0.38 -12.38
N GLY A 44 -2.78 0.39 -12.16
CA GLY A 44 -3.64 1.52 -12.50
C GLY A 44 -3.26 2.79 -11.73
N TRP A 45 -3.04 2.68 -10.42
CA TRP A 45 -2.67 3.82 -9.59
C TRP A 45 -1.31 4.42 -10.02
N VAL A 46 -0.30 3.58 -10.29
CA VAL A 46 1.02 4.02 -10.78
C VAL A 46 0.94 4.59 -12.21
N ALA A 47 0.03 4.09 -13.04
CA ALA A 47 -0.19 4.65 -14.37
C ALA A 47 -0.73 6.09 -14.30
N GLU A 48 -1.62 6.38 -13.34
CA GLU A 48 -2.26 7.68 -13.17
C GLU A 48 -1.42 8.71 -12.39
N HIS A 49 -0.50 8.23 -11.54
CA HIS A 49 0.25 9.08 -10.61
C HIS A 49 1.76 9.06 -10.88
N ALA A 50 2.42 10.19 -10.63
CA ALA A 50 3.87 10.31 -10.57
C ALA A 50 4.31 10.47 -9.10
N ILE A 51 5.25 9.66 -8.65
CA ILE A 51 5.79 9.71 -7.30
C ILE A 51 7.10 10.51 -7.33
N HIS A 52 7.14 11.63 -6.62
CA HIS A 52 8.31 12.51 -6.52
C HIS A 52 9.21 12.17 -5.32
N GLY A 53 8.65 11.49 -4.33
CA GLY A 53 9.37 11.01 -3.16
C GLY A 53 8.45 10.17 -2.29
N ALA A 54 9.01 9.15 -1.63
CA ALA A 54 8.26 8.31 -0.72
C ALA A 54 9.15 7.88 0.45
N SER A 55 8.55 7.77 1.63
CA SER A 55 9.20 7.25 2.82
C SER A 55 8.23 6.38 3.61
N ALA A 56 8.79 5.39 4.28
CA ALA A 56 8.11 4.49 5.19
C ALA A 56 8.77 4.57 6.57
N GLU A 57 7.93 4.69 7.59
CA GLU A 57 8.28 4.61 9.00
C GLU A 57 7.68 3.34 9.63
N GLY A 58 8.50 2.60 10.38
CA GLY A 58 8.17 1.30 10.95
C GLY A 58 9.14 0.18 10.52
N PRO A 59 8.72 -1.09 10.57
CA PRO A 59 7.39 -1.55 10.96
C PRO A 59 7.15 -1.41 12.48
N PHE A 60 5.91 -1.13 12.86
CA PHE A 60 5.43 -1.28 14.22
C PHE A 60 4.72 -2.63 14.33
N VAL A 61 5.22 -3.54 15.17
CA VAL A 61 4.84 -4.95 15.13
C VAL A 61 3.80 -5.25 16.23
N GLY A 62 2.73 -5.96 15.83
CA GLY A 62 1.71 -6.50 16.72
C GLY A 62 1.67 -8.04 16.68
N SER A 63 0.70 -8.65 17.36
CA SER A 63 0.56 -10.11 17.43
C SER A 63 0.05 -10.75 16.13
N THR A 64 -0.68 -10.01 15.30
CA THR A 64 -1.32 -10.49 14.06
C THR A 64 -0.64 -9.99 12.80
N GLY A 65 0.38 -9.14 12.93
CA GLY A 65 1.03 -8.49 11.80
C GLY A 65 1.75 -7.22 12.21
N PHE A 66 1.74 -6.20 11.35
CA PHE A 66 2.47 -4.97 11.58
C PHE A 66 1.82 -3.77 10.87
N THR A 67 2.22 -2.57 11.25
CA THR A 67 1.84 -1.34 10.56
C THR A 67 3.07 -0.59 10.04
N VAL A 68 2.85 0.18 8.98
CA VAL A 68 3.84 1.10 8.40
C VAL A 68 3.13 2.41 8.12
N ARG A 69 3.74 3.53 8.50
CA ARG A 69 3.28 4.86 8.07
C ARG A 69 4.02 5.24 6.80
N PHE A 70 3.27 5.57 5.76
CA PHE A 70 3.80 6.05 4.49
C PHE A 70 3.57 7.54 4.34
N LYS A 71 4.60 8.24 3.85
CA LYS A 71 4.47 9.58 3.32
C LYS A 71 4.93 9.59 1.88
N MET A 72 4.05 10.00 0.97
CA MET A 72 4.30 10.00 -0.47
C MET A 72 3.97 11.37 -1.06
N ASP A 73 4.92 11.95 -1.78
CA ASP A 73 4.71 13.15 -2.59
C ASP A 73 4.29 12.72 -3.99
N VAL A 74 3.02 12.95 -4.32
CA VAL A 74 2.34 12.37 -5.47
C VAL A 74 1.73 13.47 -6.32
N GLU A 75 1.88 13.35 -7.64
CA GLU A 75 1.23 14.19 -8.64
C GLU A 75 0.27 13.37 -9.50
N THR A 76 -0.97 13.83 -9.63
CA THR A 76 -1.93 13.25 -10.57
C THR A 76 -1.60 13.74 -11.99
N LYS A 77 -1.15 12.84 -12.86
CA LYS A 77 -0.60 13.19 -14.19
C LYS A 77 -1.59 13.95 -15.08
N ALA A 78 -2.88 13.63 -14.98
CA ALA A 78 -3.91 14.24 -15.81
C ALA A 78 -4.16 15.72 -15.49
N THR A 79 -3.93 16.13 -14.23
CA THR A 79 -4.24 17.48 -13.73
C THR A 79 -3.00 18.27 -13.35
N GLY A 80 -1.86 17.60 -13.16
CA GLY A 80 -0.65 18.19 -12.57
C GLY A 80 -0.81 18.53 -11.08
N GLN A 81 -1.91 18.13 -10.44
CA GLN A 81 -2.15 18.42 -9.04
C GLN A 81 -1.22 17.58 -8.17
N ARG A 82 -0.46 18.24 -7.31
CA ARG A 82 0.50 17.61 -6.39
C ARG A 82 0.02 17.69 -4.95
N GLN A 83 0.18 16.60 -4.21
CA GLN A 83 -0.20 16.47 -2.81
C GLN A 83 0.73 15.53 -2.07
N VAL A 84 0.82 15.70 -0.75
CA VAL A 84 1.47 14.73 0.13
C VAL A 84 0.40 13.83 0.73
N MET A 85 0.45 12.55 0.38
CA MET A 85 -0.33 11.51 1.03
C MET A 85 0.38 11.08 2.32
N ASP A 86 -0.36 10.99 3.42
CA ASP A 86 0.11 10.51 4.72
C ASP A 86 -0.89 9.47 5.23
N GLU A 87 -0.49 8.21 5.16
CA GLU A 87 -1.37 7.07 5.42
C GLU A 87 -0.67 6.00 6.25
N VAL A 88 -1.47 5.17 6.91
CA VAL A 88 -0.99 4.01 7.67
C VAL A 88 -1.46 2.74 6.98
N GLY A 89 -0.52 1.95 6.49
CA GLY A 89 -0.78 0.58 6.04
C GLY A 89 -0.78 -0.38 7.23
N VAL A 90 -1.87 -1.12 7.40
CA VAL A 90 -2.03 -2.20 8.38
C VAL A 90 -1.97 -3.52 7.66
N TYR A 91 -1.01 -4.37 8.03
CA TYR A 91 -0.72 -5.63 7.35
C TYR A 91 -1.03 -6.80 8.28
N THR A 92 -1.94 -7.68 7.85
CA THR A 92 -2.22 -8.95 8.54
C THR A 92 -1.34 -10.05 7.95
N VAL A 93 -0.71 -10.83 8.83
CA VAL A 93 0.24 -11.89 8.46
C VAL A 93 -0.28 -13.26 8.91
N GLU A 94 -0.27 -14.22 7.99
CA GLU A 94 -0.51 -15.64 8.28
C GLU A 94 0.64 -16.47 7.70
N ASN A 95 1.18 -17.40 8.49
CA ASN A 95 2.25 -18.32 8.05
C ASN A 95 3.46 -17.60 7.40
N GLY A 96 3.81 -16.42 7.93
CA GLY A 96 4.92 -15.61 7.41
C GLY A 96 4.64 -14.88 6.10
N LYS A 97 3.38 -14.83 5.64
CA LYS A 97 2.95 -14.10 4.44
C LYS A 97 1.87 -13.07 4.76
N ILE A 98 1.91 -11.94 4.06
CA ILE A 98 0.89 -10.90 4.13
C ILE A 98 -0.35 -11.41 3.40
N VAL A 99 -1.46 -11.51 4.13
CA VAL A 99 -2.76 -11.94 3.58
C VAL A 99 -3.73 -10.78 3.41
N ARG A 100 -3.50 -9.65 4.09
CA ARG A 100 -4.28 -8.43 3.96
C ARG A 100 -3.38 -7.21 4.14
N GLU A 101 -3.61 -6.20 3.33
CA GLU A 101 -3.18 -4.82 3.57
C GLU A 101 -4.42 -3.94 3.63
N GLU A 102 -4.47 -3.02 4.58
CA GLU A 102 -5.53 -2.03 4.75
C GLU A 102 -4.92 -0.65 4.97
N PHE A 103 -5.30 0.31 4.13
CA PHE A 103 -4.77 1.67 4.18
C PHE A 103 -5.73 2.58 4.94
N MET A 104 -5.25 3.11 6.07
CA MET A 104 -5.98 4.03 6.92
C MET A 104 -5.49 5.45 6.69
N TYR A 105 -6.41 6.36 6.43
CA TYR A 105 -6.10 7.78 6.24
C TYR A 105 -6.41 8.57 7.51
N LEU A 106 -5.61 9.60 7.79
CA LEU A 106 -5.91 10.52 8.86
C LEU A 106 -7.10 11.39 8.46
N ILE A 107 -8.23 11.25 9.18
CA ILE A 107 -9.36 12.15 9.08
C ILE A 107 -9.19 13.20 10.20
N PRO A 108 -9.14 14.50 9.87
CA PRO A 108 -9.08 15.57 10.88
C PRO A 108 -10.37 15.72 11.68
#